data_AF-A0A9E7I639-F1
#
_entry.id   AF-A0A9E7I639-F1
#
_cell.length_a   1.000
_cell.length_b   1.000
_cell.length_c   1.000
_cell.angle_alpha   90.00
_cell.angle_beta   90.00
_cell.angle_gamma   90.00
#
_symmetry.space_group_name_H-M   'P 1'
#
loop_
_entity.id
_entity.type
_entity.pdbx_description
1 polymer ?
#
loop_
_entity_poly.entity_id
_entity_poly.type
_entity_poly.pdbx_seq_one_letter_code
_entity_poly.pdbx_strand_id
1 'polypeptide(L)'
;MIHTDGTGFISEDLAMKCPQHIYRGKCSIPTDIQKFLGGAEALERRLGDRSLTSEVPLLIQFRMFNNGKAVKGTLLLNKLLPPETIQVRPSMIKVESDPSISYIQSCNSLEIVATSNQPKRTCLSRHLIVLLHYGGVPKEFFLELLMNSLDDAQNARYSKQAALRVALKYGDMDDFLVSRMILCGIPLDEPYLQFRLSILMREERKSLKTGKLPVTDCYYLMGTVDPTGLLKPNEVCVILENGQVSGDVLVYKHPGLHFGDIHVLTATYNKDLEKFVGYSKYAIFFPTKGPRSLADEMANSDFDGDMYWVSRNSQLLQYFRSSLPWTPTPSSMRGPRGIQQKEPIEFSSKELERELFQQFLINRFKPSNTVSMASDCWLSYMDRLLTLGDECAEEKECLKEKILQLVNIYYDALDAPKSGLKVEVPIELKAEKYPHYMERSNSYTSTSILGLIFDTVNSVQTEDPPSNGISKLPCFAEESSQSCLLLWSQRYSNYLKEMKQVMEMKHETKDSKNEMADEIIQKYKLLLYGAAEFEESPRKLEDIWDEARAIYNIAYGHTERCQAVGRCSFAWNVAGRALCMLHASRQGEKCSIPCSTTVLKEILG
;
A
#
# COMPACT_ATOMS: atom_id res chain seq x y z
N MET A 1 6.42 -19.71 -24.04
CA MET A 1 6.08 -18.88 -22.85
C MET A 1 5.33 -19.75 -21.85
N ILE A 2 5.47 -19.46 -20.56
CA ILE A 2 4.89 -20.27 -19.47
C ILE A 2 3.63 -19.54 -18.99
N HIS A 3 2.46 -20.17 -19.09
CA HIS A 3 1.19 -19.56 -18.63
C HIS A 3 1.02 -19.58 -17.11
N THR A 4 1.84 -20.34 -16.38
CA THR A 4 1.72 -20.57 -14.94
C THR A 4 2.97 -20.13 -14.19
N ASP A 5 3.66 -19.12 -14.70
CA ASP A 5 4.98 -18.75 -14.18
C ASP A 5 4.89 -18.21 -12.74
N GLY A 6 5.60 -18.83 -11.80
CA GLY A 6 5.71 -18.33 -10.43
C GLY A 6 4.64 -18.81 -9.46
N THR A 7 3.66 -19.64 -9.86
CA THR A 7 2.56 -20.07 -8.98
C THR A 7 2.42 -21.60 -8.86
N GLY A 8 2.33 -22.09 -7.63
CA GLY A 8 2.18 -23.50 -7.24
C GLY A 8 0.91 -23.74 -6.41
N PHE A 9 0.84 -24.87 -5.70
CA PHE A 9 -0.30 -25.22 -4.85
C PHE A 9 0.10 -25.59 -3.43
N ILE A 10 -0.80 -25.37 -2.48
CA ILE A 10 -0.67 -25.76 -1.07
C ILE A 10 -1.97 -26.41 -0.59
N SER A 11 -1.84 -27.47 0.21
CA SER A 11 -2.98 -28.14 0.84
C SER A 11 -3.64 -27.26 1.91
N GLU A 12 -4.94 -27.49 2.15
CA GLU A 12 -5.74 -26.65 3.06
C GLU A 12 -5.20 -26.64 4.50
N ASP A 13 -4.73 -27.79 4.99
CA ASP A 13 -4.19 -27.93 6.35
C ASP A 13 -2.90 -27.13 6.57
N LEU A 14 -2.06 -26.99 5.53
CA LEU A 14 -0.86 -26.17 5.60
C LEU A 14 -1.18 -24.69 5.41
N ALA A 15 -2.11 -24.35 4.51
CA ALA A 15 -2.56 -22.98 4.32
C ALA A 15 -3.18 -22.40 5.60
N MET A 16 -3.91 -23.23 6.37
CA MET A 16 -4.46 -22.86 7.68
C MET A 16 -3.42 -22.54 8.76
N LYS A 17 -2.19 -23.07 8.61
CA LYS A 17 -1.07 -22.74 9.51
C LYS A 17 -0.38 -21.43 9.11
N CYS A 18 -0.70 -20.88 7.92
CA CYS A 18 -0.11 -19.63 7.48
C CYS A 18 -0.78 -18.44 8.20
N PRO A 19 0.00 -17.44 8.62
CA PRO A 19 -0.54 -16.25 9.25
C PRO A 19 -1.42 -15.45 8.27
N GLN A 20 -2.53 -14.91 8.78
CA GLN A 20 -3.43 -14.03 8.03
C GLN A 20 -2.96 -12.57 8.10
N HIS A 21 -3.43 -11.75 7.16
CA HIS A 21 -3.21 -10.30 7.16
C HIS A 21 -1.74 -9.87 7.14
N ILE A 22 -0.85 -10.69 6.57
CA ILE A 22 0.55 -10.31 6.40
C ILE A 22 0.70 -9.41 5.17
N TYR A 23 1.23 -8.21 5.40
CA TYR A 23 1.76 -7.32 4.38
C TYR A 23 3.19 -6.93 4.73
N ARG A 24 4.15 -7.22 3.83
CA ARG A 24 5.58 -6.96 4.05
C ARG A 24 6.09 -7.52 5.40
N GLY A 25 5.63 -8.71 5.78
CA GLY A 25 6.05 -9.37 7.03
C GLY A 25 5.42 -8.81 8.33
N LYS A 26 4.42 -7.94 8.27
CA LYS A 26 3.69 -7.42 9.45
C LYS A 26 2.17 -7.67 9.36
N CYS A 27 1.52 -7.92 10.50
CA CYS A 27 0.06 -8.04 10.58
C CYS A 27 -0.58 -6.65 10.41
N SER A 28 -1.55 -6.50 9.50
CA SER A 28 -1.74 -5.22 8.82
C SER A 28 -2.85 -4.28 9.31
N ILE A 29 -3.75 -4.67 10.22
CA ILE A 29 -4.78 -3.76 10.77
C ILE A 29 -5.19 -4.23 12.20
N PRO A 30 -5.27 -3.33 13.20
CA PRO A 30 -5.86 -3.65 14.50
C PRO A 30 -7.31 -4.16 14.38
N THR A 31 -7.62 -5.26 15.08
CA THR A 31 -8.89 -6.01 14.95
C THR A 31 -10.14 -5.17 15.29
N ASP A 32 -10.01 -4.13 16.11
CA ASP A 32 -11.08 -3.22 16.50
C ASP A 32 -11.51 -2.28 15.37
N ILE A 33 -10.58 -1.81 14.54
CA ILE A 33 -10.86 -0.96 13.38
C ILE A 33 -11.45 -1.79 12.23
N GLN A 34 -10.94 -3.02 12.06
CA GLN A 34 -11.50 -3.97 11.12
C GLN A 34 -12.96 -4.34 11.48
N LYS A 35 -13.27 -4.50 12.77
CA LYS A 35 -14.64 -4.69 13.26
C LYS A 35 -15.54 -3.49 13.00
N PHE A 36 -15.02 -2.25 13.06
CA PHE A 36 -15.78 -1.06 12.71
C PHE A 36 -16.04 -0.95 11.20
N LEU A 37 -15.01 -1.13 10.37
CA LEU A 37 -15.14 -1.10 8.90
C LEU A 37 -16.07 -2.20 8.41
N GLY A 38 -15.92 -3.42 8.93
CA GLY A 38 -16.85 -4.52 8.66
C GLY A 38 -18.22 -4.32 9.31
N GLY A 39 -18.30 -3.59 10.43
CA GLY A 39 -19.52 -3.29 11.19
C GLY A 39 -20.44 -2.26 10.51
N ALA A 40 -19.86 -1.25 9.86
CA ALA A 40 -20.61 -0.28 9.05
C ALA A 40 -21.27 -0.96 7.84
N GLU A 41 -20.58 -1.89 7.20
CA GLU A 41 -21.17 -2.74 6.14
C GLU A 41 -22.03 -3.89 6.70
N ALA A 42 -21.88 -4.25 7.98
CA ALA A 42 -22.72 -5.24 8.67
C ALA A 42 -24.06 -4.65 9.14
N LEU A 43 -24.15 -3.33 9.31
CA LEU A 43 -25.40 -2.66 9.68
C LEU A 43 -26.44 -2.71 8.54
N GLU A 44 -25.99 -2.79 7.28
CA GLU A 44 -26.83 -3.14 6.11
C GLU A 44 -27.19 -4.64 6.03
N ARG A 45 -26.49 -5.50 6.78
CA ARG A 45 -26.50 -6.97 6.62
C ARG A 45 -27.20 -7.73 7.76
N ARG A 46 -28.13 -7.12 8.48
CA ARG A 46 -29.00 -7.86 9.42
C ARG A 46 -29.99 -8.76 8.68
N LEU A 47 -29.49 -9.83 8.04
CA LEU A 47 -30.16 -11.08 7.67
C LEU A 47 -29.05 -12.03 7.14
N GLY A 48 -28.42 -12.80 8.02
CA GLY A 48 -27.47 -13.85 7.62
C GLY A 48 -26.44 -14.18 8.68
N ASP A 49 -26.78 -15.12 9.55
CA ASP A 49 -25.90 -15.74 10.54
C ASP A 49 -24.73 -16.45 9.86
N ARG A 50 -23.51 -15.91 9.95
CA ARG A 50 -22.27 -16.66 9.71
C ARG A 50 -21.20 -16.22 10.71
N SER A 51 -20.82 -17.16 11.58
CA SER A 51 -19.75 -17.04 12.57
C SER A 51 -18.43 -16.63 11.92
N LEU A 52 -17.63 -15.81 12.62
CA LEU A 52 -16.23 -15.52 12.30
C LEU A 52 -15.37 -16.82 12.32
N THR A 53 -15.41 -17.59 11.25
CA THR A 53 -14.46 -18.68 11.02
C THR A 53 -13.16 -18.09 10.49
N SER A 54 -12.02 -18.50 11.05
CA SER A 54 -10.69 -18.17 10.56
C SER A 54 -10.60 -18.41 9.03
N GLU A 55 -10.45 -17.34 8.24
CA GLU A 55 -10.45 -17.44 6.77
C GLU A 55 -9.10 -17.95 6.25
N VAL A 56 -9.09 -19.06 5.51
CA VAL A 56 -7.86 -19.59 4.90
C VAL A 56 -7.37 -18.60 3.82
N PRO A 57 -6.10 -18.17 3.83
CA PRO A 57 -5.58 -17.31 2.77
C PRO A 57 -5.64 -18.05 1.42
N LEU A 58 -6.19 -17.38 0.40
CA LEU A 58 -6.36 -17.93 -0.95
C LEU A 58 -5.00 -18.08 -1.65
N LEU A 59 -4.16 -17.04 -1.60
CA LEU A 59 -2.79 -17.03 -2.13
C LEU A 59 -1.79 -16.69 -1.03
N ILE A 60 -0.64 -17.36 -1.09
CA ILE A 60 0.46 -17.16 -0.16
C ILE A 60 1.74 -16.94 -0.95
N GLN A 61 2.34 -15.74 -0.85
CA GLN A 61 3.65 -15.47 -1.40
C GLN A 61 4.73 -15.98 -0.43
N PHE A 62 5.67 -16.77 -0.95
CA PHE A 62 6.61 -17.49 -0.10
C PHE A 62 8.04 -17.48 -0.64
N ARG A 63 8.98 -17.84 0.24
CA ARG A 63 10.31 -18.34 -0.10
C ARG A 63 10.46 -19.69 0.59
N MET A 64 11.02 -20.67 -0.09
CA MET A 64 11.23 -22.00 0.47
C MET A 64 12.64 -22.46 0.17
N PHE A 65 13.32 -22.94 1.20
CA PHE A 65 14.52 -23.74 1.03
C PHE A 65 14.16 -25.19 1.29
N ASN A 66 14.40 -26.07 0.33
CA ASN A 66 14.08 -27.49 0.48
C ASN A 66 15.12 -28.36 -0.22
N ASN A 67 15.81 -29.20 0.55
CA ASN A 67 16.79 -30.18 0.06
C ASN A 67 17.82 -29.55 -0.91
N GLY A 68 18.41 -28.41 -0.53
CA GLY A 68 19.41 -27.72 -1.35
C GLY A 68 18.84 -26.82 -2.45
N LYS A 69 17.52 -26.78 -2.65
CA LYS A 69 16.88 -25.91 -3.65
C LYS A 69 16.32 -24.65 -3.00
N ALA A 70 16.50 -23.50 -3.66
CA ALA A 70 15.82 -22.26 -3.31
C ALA A 70 14.64 -22.02 -4.27
N VAL A 71 13.44 -21.90 -3.71
CA VAL A 71 12.18 -21.76 -4.44
C VAL A 71 11.51 -20.44 -4.04
N LYS A 72 11.00 -19.70 -5.03
CA LYS A 72 10.24 -18.46 -4.84
C LYS A 72 8.98 -18.49 -5.70
N GLY A 73 7.86 -18.06 -5.13
CA GLY A 73 6.63 -17.83 -5.89
C GLY A 73 5.43 -17.57 -5.01
N THR A 74 4.25 -17.90 -5.54
CA THR A 74 2.99 -17.98 -4.80
C THR A 74 2.50 -19.42 -4.69
N LEU A 75 1.74 -19.73 -3.65
CA LEU A 75 1.00 -20.98 -3.49
C LEU A 75 -0.49 -20.67 -3.47
N LEU A 76 -1.22 -21.26 -4.41
CA LEU A 76 -2.67 -21.25 -4.43
C LEU A 76 -3.22 -22.35 -3.51
N LEU A 77 -4.19 -22.01 -2.68
CA LEU A 77 -4.97 -22.98 -1.93
C LEU A 77 -5.60 -24.02 -2.87
N ASN A 78 -5.33 -25.29 -2.62
CA ASN A 78 -5.96 -26.39 -3.33
C ASN A 78 -6.45 -27.46 -2.34
N LYS A 79 -7.76 -27.42 -2.07
CA LYS A 79 -8.47 -28.35 -1.19
C LYS A 79 -8.51 -29.80 -1.70
N LEU A 80 -8.15 -30.03 -2.97
CA LEU A 80 -8.09 -31.37 -3.56
C LEU A 80 -6.74 -32.04 -3.32
N LEU A 81 -5.75 -31.33 -2.77
CA LEU A 81 -4.47 -31.93 -2.42
C LEU A 81 -4.58 -32.82 -1.18
N PRO A 82 -3.78 -33.91 -1.11
CA PRO A 82 -3.57 -34.60 0.15
C PRO A 82 -3.05 -33.64 1.23
N PRO A 83 -3.32 -33.92 2.52
CA PRO A 83 -2.75 -33.14 3.62
C PRO A 83 -1.22 -33.04 3.54
N GLU A 84 -0.65 -32.00 4.16
CA GLU A 84 0.79 -31.76 4.26
C GLU A 84 1.52 -31.68 2.89
N THR A 85 0.84 -31.18 1.86
CA THR A 85 1.37 -31.17 0.49
C THR A 85 1.58 -29.76 -0.05
N ILE A 86 2.77 -29.53 -0.63
CA ILE A 86 3.11 -28.34 -1.42
C ILE A 86 3.53 -28.82 -2.81
N GLN A 87 2.96 -28.24 -3.86
CA GLN A 87 3.35 -28.49 -5.25
C GLN A 87 4.02 -27.25 -5.83
N VAL A 88 5.26 -27.40 -6.27
CA VAL A 88 6.05 -26.33 -6.88
C VAL A 88 6.31 -26.64 -8.35
N ARG A 89 6.46 -25.60 -9.16
CA ARG A 89 6.75 -25.70 -10.60
C ARG A 89 8.23 -25.44 -10.88
N PRO A 90 8.78 -25.93 -12.00
CA PRO A 90 10.17 -25.65 -12.39
C PRO A 90 10.52 -24.17 -12.40
N SER A 91 9.61 -23.29 -12.88
CA SER A 91 9.88 -21.85 -12.96
C SER A 91 9.99 -21.15 -11.60
N MET A 92 9.53 -21.80 -10.53
CA MET A 92 9.64 -21.31 -9.16
C MET A 92 11.01 -21.63 -8.55
N ILE A 93 11.75 -22.60 -9.08
CA ILE A 93 13.08 -22.98 -8.61
C ILE A 93 14.07 -21.94 -9.14
N LYS A 94 14.68 -21.17 -8.23
CA LYS A 94 15.64 -20.11 -8.58
C LYS A 94 17.09 -20.55 -8.40
N VAL A 95 17.32 -21.54 -7.53
CA VAL A 95 18.63 -22.18 -7.33
C VAL A 95 18.39 -23.68 -7.22
N GLU A 96 19.10 -24.44 -8.06
CA GLU A 96 19.11 -25.90 -8.02
C GLU A 96 20.07 -26.44 -6.96
N SER A 97 19.84 -27.67 -6.53
CA SER A 97 20.72 -28.34 -5.58
C SER A 97 22.08 -28.63 -6.22
N ASP A 98 23.16 -28.26 -5.54
CA ASP A 98 24.52 -28.60 -5.94
C ASP A 98 24.90 -29.99 -5.42
N PRO A 99 25.11 -30.99 -6.30
CA PRO A 99 25.45 -32.36 -5.88
C PRO A 99 26.78 -32.44 -5.12
N SER A 100 27.71 -31.52 -5.37
CA SER A 100 29.06 -31.54 -4.79
C SER A 100 29.07 -31.24 -3.28
N ILE A 101 28.02 -30.59 -2.78
CA ILE A 101 27.86 -30.22 -1.37
C ILE A 101 26.68 -30.94 -0.70
N SER A 102 26.21 -32.05 -1.31
CA SER A 102 25.10 -32.88 -0.78
C SER A 102 25.35 -33.46 0.62
N TYR A 103 26.60 -33.48 1.08
CA TYR A 103 26.98 -33.90 2.43
C TYR A 103 26.70 -32.83 3.50
N ILE A 104 26.45 -31.58 3.12
CA ILE A 104 26.14 -30.50 4.06
C ILE A 104 24.68 -30.65 4.50
N GLN A 105 24.49 -30.86 5.81
CA GLN A 105 23.15 -30.87 6.39
C GLN A 105 22.54 -29.46 6.29
N SER A 106 21.40 -29.37 5.63
CA SER A 106 20.62 -28.13 5.52
C SER A 106 19.28 -28.28 6.24
N CYS A 107 18.70 -27.15 6.66
CA CYS A 107 17.36 -27.11 7.22
C CYS A 107 16.35 -26.69 6.15
N ASN A 108 15.25 -27.42 6.04
CA ASN A 108 14.16 -27.02 5.17
C ASN A 108 13.37 -25.91 5.86
N SER A 109 12.97 -24.89 5.09
CA SER A 109 12.20 -23.76 5.59
C SER A 109 11.14 -23.32 4.59
N LEU A 110 10.00 -22.86 5.12
CA LEU A 110 8.96 -22.17 4.36
C LEU A 110 8.71 -20.82 5.04
N GLU A 111 9.03 -19.75 4.33
CA GLU A 111 8.97 -18.37 4.81
C GLU A 111 7.84 -17.64 4.09
N ILE A 112 6.89 -17.10 4.86
CA ILE A 112 5.73 -16.38 4.34
C ILE A 112 6.05 -14.89 4.24
N VAL A 113 5.81 -14.31 3.06
CA VAL A 113 6.10 -12.89 2.79
C VAL A 113 4.84 -12.04 2.71
N ALA A 114 3.79 -12.58 2.11
CA ALA A 114 2.50 -11.92 1.98
C ALA A 114 1.38 -12.96 1.78
N THR A 115 0.16 -12.59 2.11
CA THR A 115 -1.05 -13.36 1.82
C THR A 115 -2.04 -12.53 1.00
N SER A 116 -2.94 -13.20 0.28
CA SER A 116 -4.14 -12.55 -0.26
C SER A 116 -4.95 -11.97 0.90
N ASN A 117 -5.18 -10.66 0.87
CA ASN A 117 -5.86 -9.93 1.94
C ASN A 117 -6.93 -9.03 1.31
N GLN A 118 -7.87 -8.57 2.14
CA GLN A 118 -8.82 -7.55 1.74
C GLN A 118 -8.09 -6.34 1.12
N PRO A 119 -8.41 -5.98 -0.15
CA PRO A 119 -7.78 -4.85 -0.80
C PRO A 119 -8.00 -3.55 -0.03
N LYS A 120 -6.93 -2.79 0.17
CA LYS A 120 -7.04 -1.40 0.65
C LYS A 120 -7.69 -0.54 -0.45
N ARG A 121 -8.26 0.61 -0.05
CA ARG A 121 -8.72 1.63 -1.01
C ARG A 121 -7.63 1.95 -2.01
N THR A 122 -7.95 1.87 -3.30
CA THR A 122 -6.97 2.06 -4.37
C THR A 122 -6.92 3.51 -4.81
N CYS A 123 -5.72 3.95 -5.18
CA CYS A 123 -5.50 5.22 -5.85
C CYS A 123 -4.91 4.96 -7.24
N LEU A 124 -5.27 5.79 -8.21
CA LEU A 124 -4.59 5.88 -9.49
C LEU A 124 -3.14 6.36 -9.27
N SER A 125 -2.25 6.05 -10.20
CA SER A 125 -0.89 6.59 -10.26
C SER A 125 -0.76 7.53 -11.46
N ARG A 126 0.31 8.34 -11.52
CA ARG A 126 0.59 9.21 -12.68
C ARG A 126 0.64 8.43 -13.99
N HIS A 127 1.30 7.27 -13.98
CA HIS A 127 1.38 6.37 -15.13
C HIS A 127 0.00 5.89 -15.56
N LEU A 128 -0.82 5.44 -14.61
CA LEU A 128 -2.16 4.94 -14.91
C LEU A 128 -3.10 6.05 -15.38
N ILE A 129 -3.05 7.25 -14.78
CA ILE A 129 -3.85 8.42 -15.22
C ILE A 129 -3.54 8.76 -16.67
N VAL A 130 -2.26 8.85 -17.02
CA VAL A 130 -1.80 9.19 -18.36
C VAL A 130 -2.23 8.14 -19.39
N LEU A 131 -2.11 6.85 -19.06
CA LEU A 131 -2.54 5.75 -19.93
C LEU A 131 -4.07 5.70 -20.08
N LEU A 132 -4.83 5.88 -19.00
CA LEU A 132 -6.29 5.94 -19.03
C LEU A 132 -6.78 7.13 -19.88
N HIS A 133 -6.16 8.31 -19.70
CA HIS A 133 -6.50 9.49 -20.48
C HIS A 133 -6.17 9.31 -21.96
N TYR A 134 -4.99 8.74 -22.28
CA TYR A 134 -4.63 8.36 -23.65
C TYR A 134 -5.63 7.37 -24.26
N GLY A 135 -6.12 6.41 -23.46
CA GLY A 135 -7.16 5.46 -23.84
C GLY A 135 -8.57 6.05 -23.94
N GLY A 136 -8.74 7.36 -23.79
CA GLY A 136 -10.01 8.06 -24.03
C GLY A 136 -10.82 8.42 -22.78
N VAL A 137 -10.32 8.16 -21.58
CA VAL A 137 -10.98 8.62 -20.34
C VAL A 137 -10.94 10.16 -20.28
N PRO A 138 -12.09 10.84 -20.15
CA PRO A 138 -12.14 12.30 -20.17
C PRO A 138 -11.41 12.93 -18.97
N LYS A 139 -10.85 14.13 -19.16
CA LYS A 139 -10.13 14.85 -18.10
C LYS A 139 -11.03 15.14 -16.90
N GLU A 140 -12.31 15.37 -17.16
CA GLU A 140 -13.36 15.68 -16.19
C GLU A 140 -13.48 14.57 -15.14
N PHE A 141 -13.34 13.30 -15.53
CA PHE A 141 -13.36 12.16 -14.60
C PHE A 141 -12.28 12.30 -13.52
N PHE A 142 -11.04 12.59 -13.92
CA PHE A 142 -9.94 12.73 -12.97
C PHE A 142 -10.05 14.00 -12.11
N LEU A 143 -10.52 15.10 -12.71
CA LEU A 143 -10.73 16.35 -11.98
C LEU A 143 -11.87 16.22 -10.96
N GLU A 144 -12.93 15.45 -11.25
CA GLU A 144 -14.00 15.15 -10.29
C GLU A 144 -13.47 14.36 -9.09
N LEU A 145 -12.69 13.30 -9.33
CA LEU A 145 -12.03 12.53 -8.26
C LEU A 145 -11.12 13.42 -7.39
N LEU A 146 -10.38 14.32 -8.04
CA LEU A 146 -9.52 15.28 -7.36
C LEU A 146 -10.33 16.24 -6.49
N MET A 147 -11.38 16.87 -7.04
CA MET A 147 -12.20 17.84 -6.32
C MET A 147 -12.91 17.21 -5.13
N ASN A 148 -13.46 16.00 -5.27
CA ASN A 148 -14.08 15.27 -4.16
C ASN A 148 -13.06 15.00 -3.03
N SER A 149 -11.82 14.65 -3.37
CA SER A 149 -10.76 14.40 -2.38
C SER A 149 -10.27 15.70 -1.71
N LEU A 150 -10.23 16.80 -2.45
CA LEU A 150 -9.88 18.12 -1.91
C LEU A 150 -10.97 18.66 -0.99
N ASP A 151 -12.24 18.48 -1.37
CA ASP A 151 -13.39 18.85 -0.55
C ASP A 151 -13.41 18.07 0.77
N ASP A 152 -13.19 16.74 0.71
CA ASP A 152 -13.00 15.91 1.91
C ASP A 152 -11.89 16.44 2.81
N ALA A 153 -10.74 16.78 2.23
CA ALA A 153 -9.63 17.33 3.00
C ALA A 153 -9.97 18.69 3.62
N GLN A 154 -10.67 19.57 2.92
CA GLN A 154 -11.08 20.88 3.46
C GLN A 154 -12.14 20.76 4.55
N ASN A 155 -13.13 19.89 4.33
CA ASN A 155 -14.27 19.66 5.23
C ASN A 155 -13.93 18.77 6.43
N ALA A 156 -12.75 18.13 6.46
CA ALA A 156 -12.29 17.32 7.59
C ALA A 156 -12.24 18.07 8.94
N ARG A 157 -12.27 19.40 8.94
CA ARG A 157 -12.35 20.22 10.16
C ARG A 157 -13.75 20.34 10.74
N TYR A 158 -14.77 20.17 9.90
CA TYR A 158 -16.16 20.48 10.22
C TYR A 158 -17.07 19.26 10.14
N SER A 159 -16.69 18.26 9.33
CA SER A 159 -17.45 17.03 9.13
C SER A 159 -16.69 15.83 9.70
N LYS A 160 -17.30 15.13 10.67
CA LYS A 160 -16.73 13.88 11.23
C LYS A 160 -16.56 12.82 10.15
N GLN A 161 -17.45 12.80 9.17
CA GLN A 161 -17.40 11.87 8.05
C GLN A 161 -16.16 12.11 7.17
N ALA A 162 -15.92 13.37 6.77
CA ALA A 162 -14.75 13.76 6.00
C ALA A 162 -13.45 13.57 6.82
N ALA A 163 -13.48 13.94 8.10
CA ALA A 163 -12.37 13.75 9.03
C ALA A 163 -11.98 12.27 9.13
N LEU A 164 -12.97 11.39 9.28
CA LEU A 164 -12.73 9.95 9.37
C LEU A 164 -12.20 9.36 8.06
N ARG A 165 -12.69 9.82 6.89
CA ARG A 165 -12.16 9.39 5.58
C ARG A 165 -10.67 9.69 5.45
N VAL A 166 -10.25 10.92 5.80
CA VAL A 166 -8.84 11.32 5.80
C VAL A 166 -8.04 10.53 6.86
N ALA A 167 -8.59 10.40 8.07
CA ALA A 167 -7.94 9.69 9.18
C ALA A 167 -7.68 8.21 8.88
N LEU A 168 -8.66 7.50 8.30
CA LEU A 168 -8.52 6.08 7.96
C LEU A 168 -7.49 5.87 6.85
N LYS A 169 -7.42 6.77 5.86
CA LYS A 169 -6.44 6.68 4.77
C LYS A 169 -4.99 6.76 5.26
N TYR A 170 -4.75 7.53 6.31
CA TYR A 170 -3.43 7.74 6.91
C TYR A 170 -3.27 7.13 8.30
N GLY A 171 -4.13 6.20 8.70
CA GLY A 171 -4.12 5.62 10.04
C GLY A 171 -2.81 4.92 10.39
N ASP A 172 -2.11 4.34 9.42
CA ASP A 172 -0.78 3.74 9.64
C ASP A 172 0.26 4.77 10.16
N MET A 173 0.05 6.08 9.97
CA MET A 173 0.96 7.14 10.47
C MET A 173 0.81 7.45 11.97
N ASP A 174 -0.29 7.05 12.59
CA ASP A 174 -0.60 7.39 13.98
C ASP A 174 -1.24 6.23 14.75
N ASP A 175 -1.02 5.00 14.27
CA ASP A 175 -1.70 3.80 14.77
C ASP A 175 -3.22 4.00 14.85
N PHE A 176 -3.80 4.71 13.89
CA PHE A 176 -5.22 5.05 13.80
C PHE A 176 -5.76 5.83 15.01
N LEU A 177 -4.91 6.51 15.78
CA LEU A 177 -5.30 7.32 16.92
C LEU A 177 -6.37 8.36 16.56
N VAL A 178 -6.17 9.13 15.49
CA VAL A 178 -7.15 10.14 15.04
C VAL A 178 -8.49 9.48 14.70
N SER A 179 -8.46 8.32 14.03
CA SER A 179 -9.69 7.57 13.73
C SER A 179 -10.42 7.18 15.02
N ARG A 180 -9.69 6.66 16.02
CA ARG A 180 -10.25 6.29 17.33
C ARG A 180 -10.84 7.49 18.06
N MET A 181 -10.16 8.65 18.06
CA MET A 181 -10.67 9.88 18.67
C MET A 181 -12.01 10.28 18.06
N ILE A 182 -12.10 10.34 16.73
CA ILE A 182 -13.34 10.68 16.01
C ILE A 182 -14.46 9.68 16.34
N LEU A 183 -14.14 8.37 16.27
CA LEU A 183 -15.10 7.31 16.53
C LEU A 183 -15.63 7.31 17.96
N CYS A 184 -14.82 7.70 18.95
CA CYS A 184 -15.25 7.83 20.36
C CYS A 184 -15.99 9.14 20.65
N GLY A 185 -16.27 9.95 19.63
CA GLY A 185 -17.01 11.19 19.77
C GLY A 185 -16.19 12.37 20.29
N ILE A 186 -14.85 12.29 20.28
CA ILE A 186 -14.02 13.45 20.59
C ILE A 186 -14.35 14.59 19.61
N PRO A 187 -14.67 15.80 20.10
CA PRO A 187 -14.98 16.93 19.23
C PRO A 187 -13.83 17.28 18.27
N LEU A 188 -14.14 17.62 17.01
CA LEU A 188 -13.12 17.95 16.00
C LEU A 188 -12.34 19.23 16.30
N ASP A 189 -12.88 20.09 17.15
CA ASP A 189 -12.23 21.30 17.67
C ASP A 189 -11.32 21.02 18.88
N GLU A 190 -11.19 19.77 19.32
CA GLU A 190 -10.17 19.36 20.29
C GLU A 190 -8.78 19.73 19.74
N PRO A 191 -7.97 20.53 20.47
CA PRO A 191 -6.72 21.09 19.95
C PRO A 191 -5.76 20.07 19.30
N TYR A 192 -5.54 18.92 19.94
CA TYR A 192 -4.61 17.92 19.41
C TYR A 192 -5.18 17.19 18.19
N LEU A 193 -6.47 16.83 18.22
CA LEU A 193 -7.18 16.24 17.08
C LEU A 193 -7.11 17.16 15.86
N GLN A 194 -7.43 18.44 16.03
CA GLN A 194 -7.37 19.44 14.96
C GLN A 194 -5.95 19.60 14.41
N PHE A 195 -4.94 19.64 15.29
CA PHE A 195 -3.53 19.66 14.89
C PHE A 195 -3.15 18.43 14.09
N ARG A 196 -3.53 17.23 14.52
CA ARG A 196 -3.24 15.97 13.80
C ARG A 196 -3.97 15.90 12.46
N LEU A 197 -5.25 16.27 12.42
CA LEU A 197 -6.02 16.37 11.17
C LEU A 197 -5.34 17.32 10.18
N SER A 198 -4.80 18.46 10.63
CA SER A 198 -4.07 19.38 9.75
C SER A 198 -2.83 18.75 9.10
N ILE A 199 -2.14 17.83 9.80
CA ILE A 199 -1.01 17.05 9.27
C ILE A 199 -1.53 16.04 8.24
N LEU A 200 -2.58 15.29 8.56
CA LEU A 200 -3.15 14.29 7.65
C LEU A 200 -3.69 14.93 6.37
N MET A 201 -4.36 16.08 6.47
CA MET A 201 -4.81 16.89 5.33
C MET A 201 -3.65 17.35 4.45
N ARG A 202 -2.50 17.69 5.04
CA ARG A 202 -1.29 18.08 4.28
C ARG A 202 -0.71 16.88 3.53
N GLU A 203 -0.68 15.71 4.14
CA GLU A 203 -0.25 14.48 3.47
C GLU A 203 -1.23 14.06 2.36
N GLU A 204 -2.54 14.28 2.54
CA GLU A 204 -3.55 14.10 1.48
C GLU A 204 -3.26 14.99 0.28
N ARG A 205 -3.07 16.29 0.50
CA ARG A 205 -2.73 17.22 -0.59
C ARG A 205 -1.44 16.84 -1.30
N LYS A 206 -0.39 16.48 -0.54
CA LYS A 206 0.88 16.03 -1.12
C LYS A 206 0.70 14.78 -1.97
N SER A 207 -0.13 13.84 -1.52
CA SER A 207 -0.48 12.63 -2.26
C SER A 207 -1.22 12.96 -3.56
N LEU A 208 -2.28 13.78 -3.49
CA LEU A 208 -3.07 14.24 -4.64
C LEU A 208 -2.22 15.00 -5.66
N LYS A 209 -1.34 15.90 -5.19
CA LYS A 209 -0.37 16.64 -6.03
C LYS A 209 0.51 15.70 -6.86
N THR A 210 0.83 14.52 -6.34
CA THR A 210 1.59 13.48 -7.06
C THR A 210 0.73 12.57 -7.94
N GLY A 211 -0.55 12.89 -8.16
CA GLY A 211 -1.47 12.11 -8.99
C GLY A 211 -2.02 10.84 -8.32
N LYS A 212 -2.03 10.77 -6.98
CA LYS A 212 -2.64 9.65 -6.25
C LYS A 212 -4.12 9.89 -6.00
N LEU A 213 -4.94 9.69 -7.03
CA LEU A 213 -6.37 9.96 -6.98
C LEU A 213 -7.15 8.72 -6.47
N PRO A 214 -7.90 8.80 -5.36
CA PRO A 214 -8.78 7.74 -4.92
C PRO A 214 -9.83 7.41 -5.99
N VAL A 215 -10.07 6.12 -6.23
CA VAL A 215 -11.10 5.66 -7.18
C VAL A 215 -11.87 4.50 -6.57
N THR A 216 -13.19 4.52 -6.76
CA THR A 216 -14.11 3.47 -6.29
C THR A 216 -14.19 2.31 -7.28
N ASP A 217 -14.62 1.14 -6.79
CA ASP A 217 -14.75 -0.09 -7.58
C ASP A 217 -13.46 -0.52 -8.26
N CYS A 218 -12.33 -0.22 -7.63
CA CYS A 218 -11.01 -0.66 -8.05
C CYS A 218 -10.27 -1.34 -6.89
N TYR A 219 -9.45 -2.33 -7.23
CA TYR A 219 -8.80 -3.22 -6.25
C TYR A 219 -7.40 -3.59 -6.72
N TYR A 220 -6.45 -3.73 -5.80
CA TYR A 220 -5.20 -4.44 -6.08
C TYR A 220 -5.33 -5.88 -5.57
N LEU A 221 -5.28 -6.84 -6.48
CA LEU A 221 -5.42 -8.27 -6.18
C LEU A 221 -4.17 -9.03 -6.62
N MET A 222 -3.75 -10.01 -5.82
CA MET A 222 -2.67 -10.91 -6.21
C MET A 222 -3.14 -11.78 -7.36
N GLY A 223 -2.32 -11.91 -8.41
CA GLY A 223 -2.64 -12.73 -9.56
C GLY A 223 -2.19 -14.17 -9.43
N THR A 224 -2.98 -15.08 -10.00
CA THR A 224 -2.65 -16.49 -10.18
C THR A 224 -3.36 -17.04 -11.42
N VAL A 225 -3.24 -18.34 -11.66
CA VAL A 225 -3.85 -19.01 -12.81
C VAL A 225 -5.06 -19.83 -12.42
N ASP A 226 -6.02 -19.95 -13.33
CA ASP A 226 -7.15 -20.85 -13.20
C ASP A 226 -6.70 -22.34 -13.22
N PRO A 227 -6.79 -23.07 -12.09
CA PRO A 227 -6.41 -24.48 -12.03
C PRO A 227 -7.39 -25.40 -12.76
N THR A 228 -8.60 -24.93 -13.08
CA THR A 228 -9.62 -25.73 -13.79
C THR A 228 -9.36 -25.77 -15.29
N GLY A 229 -8.64 -24.78 -15.83
CA GLY A 229 -8.42 -24.62 -17.26
C GLY A 229 -9.71 -24.31 -18.04
N LEU A 230 -10.74 -23.76 -17.40
CA LEU A 230 -12.03 -23.47 -18.04
C LEU A 230 -12.06 -22.08 -18.66
N LEU A 231 -11.41 -21.09 -18.05
CA LEU A 231 -11.38 -19.72 -18.56
C LEU A 231 -10.87 -19.66 -20.01
N LYS A 232 -11.52 -18.84 -20.85
CA LYS A 232 -11.08 -18.54 -22.22
C LYS A 232 -9.96 -17.47 -22.22
N PRO A 233 -9.23 -17.26 -23.33
CA PRO A 233 -8.08 -16.35 -23.37
C PRO A 233 -8.34 -14.90 -22.89
N ASN A 234 -9.56 -14.37 -23.04
CA ASN A 234 -9.92 -13.01 -22.61
C ASN A 234 -10.80 -12.98 -21.34
N GLU A 235 -10.95 -14.13 -20.67
CA GLU A 235 -11.74 -14.26 -19.46
C GLU A 235 -10.82 -14.35 -18.24
N VAL A 236 -11.22 -13.71 -17.14
CA VAL A 236 -10.59 -13.83 -15.82
C VAL A 236 -11.63 -14.25 -14.80
N CYS A 237 -11.23 -14.83 -13.68
CA CYS A 237 -12.12 -14.97 -12.52
C CYS A 237 -11.59 -14.07 -11.40
N VAL A 238 -12.44 -13.23 -10.84
CA VAL A 238 -12.07 -12.27 -9.79
C VAL A 238 -12.89 -12.59 -8.54
N ILE A 239 -12.22 -12.84 -7.42
CA ILE A 239 -12.86 -13.16 -6.13
C ILE A 239 -12.63 -12.01 -5.17
N LEU A 240 -13.72 -11.40 -4.69
CA LEU A 240 -13.73 -10.33 -3.70
C LEU A 240 -14.40 -10.82 -2.40
N GLU A 241 -14.75 -9.89 -1.51
CA GLU A 241 -15.38 -10.19 -0.21
C GLU A 241 -16.68 -11.00 -0.36
N ASN A 242 -17.53 -10.62 -1.32
CA ASN A 242 -18.83 -11.25 -1.56
C ASN A 242 -18.76 -12.41 -2.57
N GLY A 243 -17.57 -12.94 -2.84
CA GLY A 243 -17.34 -14.02 -3.79
C GLY A 243 -16.93 -13.55 -5.18
N GLN A 244 -17.20 -14.40 -6.17
CA GLN A 244 -16.81 -14.17 -7.56
C GLN A 244 -17.65 -13.04 -8.19
N VAL A 245 -17.02 -12.17 -8.96
CA VAL A 245 -17.70 -11.11 -9.71
C VAL A 245 -17.85 -11.46 -11.19
N SER A 246 -18.77 -10.79 -11.87
CA SER A 246 -19.00 -10.97 -13.31
C SER A 246 -19.15 -9.64 -14.03
N GLY A 247 -18.89 -9.66 -15.34
CA GLY A 247 -18.94 -8.49 -16.22
C GLY A 247 -17.56 -8.01 -16.66
N ASP A 248 -17.51 -6.96 -17.47
CA ASP A 248 -16.25 -6.44 -17.98
C ASP A 248 -15.45 -5.74 -16.89
N VAL A 249 -14.13 -5.88 -16.96
CA VAL A 249 -13.15 -5.31 -16.04
C VAL A 249 -11.95 -4.75 -16.79
N LEU A 250 -11.35 -3.69 -16.25
CA LEU A 250 -10.02 -3.28 -16.65
C LEU A 250 -8.99 -3.96 -15.75
N VAL A 251 -7.91 -4.47 -16.33
CA VAL A 251 -6.80 -5.08 -15.58
C VAL A 251 -5.48 -4.45 -16.01
N TYR A 252 -4.65 -4.10 -15.03
CA TYR A 252 -3.36 -3.44 -15.23
C TYR A 252 -2.36 -3.88 -14.16
N LYS A 253 -1.11 -4.11 -14.55
CA LYS A 253 0.00 -4.33 -13.60
C LYS A 253 0.82 -3.05 -13.44
N HIS A 254 0.94 -2.58 -12.21
CA HIS A 254 1.73 -1.40 -11.89
C HIS A 254 3.20 -1.75 -11.59
N PRO A 255 4.18 -0.98 -12.06
CA PRO A 255 4.10 0.06 -13.10
C PRO A 255 4.23 -0.54 -14.52
N GLY A 256 3.19 -0.36 -15.34
CA GLY A 256 3.21 -0.52 -16.79
C GLY A 256 3.22 0.84 -17.50
N LEU A 257 3.93 0.91 -18.63
CA LEU A 257 4.20 2.12 -19.42
C LEU A 257 3.67 2.03 -20.87
N HIS A 258 3.37 0.84 -21.37
CA HIS A 258 2.89 0.65 -22.74
C HIS A 258 1.41 1.01 -22.84
N PHE A 259 1.01 1.57 -23.98
CA PHE A 259 -0.39 1.91 -24.27
C PHE A 259 -1.35 0.71 -24.14
N GLY A 260 -0.82 -0.49 -24.39
CA GLY A 260 -1.54 -1.76 -24.31
C GLY A 260 -1.47 -2.48 -22.97
N ASP A 261 -0.84 -1.93 -21.93
CA ASP A 261 -0.74 -2.64 -20.63
C ASP A 261 -2.04 -2.66 -19.84
N ILE A 262 -3.04 -1.86 -20.23
CA ILE A 262 -4.38 -1.90 -19.64
C ILE A 262 -5.25 -2.76 -20.54
N HIS A 263 -5.68 -3.90 -20.01
CA HIS A 263 -6.50 -4.86 -20.73
C HIS A 263 -7.97 -4.69 -20.35
N VAL A 264 -8.86 -4.79 -21.34
CA VAL A 264 -10.30 -4.98 -21.12
C VAL A 264 -10.58 -6.48 -21.18
N LEU A 265 -11.02 -7.06 -20.07
CA LEU A 265 -11.25 -8.50 -19.91
C LEU A 265 -12.65 -8.75 -19.35
N THR A 266 -13.15 -9.98 -19.48
CA THR A 266 -14.47 -10.35 -18.92
C THR A 266 -14.28 -11.19 -17.65
N ALA A 267 -14.68 -10.65 -16.51
CA ALA A 267 -14.79 -11.42 -15.27
C ALA A 267 -15.92 -12.44 -15.43
N THR A 268 -15.59 -13.73 -15.29
CA THR A 268 -16.48 -14.86 -15.55
C THR A 268 -16.56 -15.74 -14.31
N TYR A 269 -17.79 -16.06 -13.91
CA TYR A 269 -18.04 -16.99 -12.81
C TYR A 269 -17.61 -18.41 -13.20
N ASN A 270 -16.80 -19.05 -12.36
CA ASN A 270 -16.35 -20.42 -12.50
C ASN A 270 -16.70 -21.23 -11.24
N LYS A 271 -17.77 -22.02 -11.33
CA LYS A 271 -18.23 -22.88 -10.24
C LYS A 271 -17.20 -23.93 -9.82
N ASP A 272 -16.44 -24.46 -10.78
CA ASP A 272 -15.48 -25.53 -10.50
C ASP A 272 -14.28 -25.03 -9.70
N LEU A 273 -14.02 -23.72 -9.71
CA LEU A 273 -12.98 -23.11 -8.89
C LEU A 273 -13.27 -23.26 -7.39
N GLU A 274 -14.54 -23.28 -6.98
CA GLU A 274 -14.94 -23.49 -5.58
C GLU A 274 -14.47 -24.86 -5.05
N LYS A 275 -14.30 -25.86 -5.92
CA LYS A 275 -13.74 -27.17 -5.53
C LYS A 275 -12.28 -27.06 -5.08
N PHE A 276 -11.54 -26.10 -5.63
CA PHE A 276 -10.13 -25.86 -5.32
C PHE A 276 -9.97 -24.93 -4.13
N VAL A 277 -10.65 -23.77 -4.15
CA VAL A 277 -10.38 -22.68 -3.20
C VAL A 277 -11.47 -22.48 -2.14
N GLY A 278 -12.58 -23.22 -2.23
CA GLY A 278 -13.72 -23.08 -1.31
C GLY A 278 -14.25 -21.65 -1.27
N TYR A 279 -14.31 -21.07 -0.07
CA TYR A 279 -14.77 -19.70 0.18
C TYR A 279 -13.63 -18.72 0.47
N SER A 280 -12.38 -19.10 0.21
CA SER A 280 -11.25 -18.18 0.32
C SER A 280 -11.41 -17.03 -0.67
N LYS A 281 -10.87 -15.86 -0.32
CA LYS A 281 -11.17 -14.59 -1.00
C LYS A 281 -9.92 -13.87 -1.49
N TYR A 282 -10.15 -12.85 -2.33
CA TYR A 282 -9.18 -11.81 -2.71
C TYR A 282 -8.06 -12.25 -3.67
N ALA A 283 -8.43 -12.64 -4.88
CA ALA A 283 -7.48 -12.88 -5.96
C ALA A 283 -8.09 -12.67 -7.35
N ILE A 284 -7.23 -12.56 -8.35
CA ILE A 284 -7.58 -12.63 -9.76
C ILE A 284 -6.91 -13.85 -10.40
N PHE A 285 -7.71 -14.64 -11.11
CA PHE A 285 -7.33 -15.85 -11.82
C PHE A 285 -7.29 -15.58 -13.32
N PHE A 286 -6.14 -15.86 -13.91
CA PHE A 286 -5.88 -15.71 -15.34
C PHE A 286 -6.03 -17.05 -16.08
N PRO A 287 -6.38 -17.03 -17.38
CA PRO A 287 -6.55 -18.23 -18.16
C PRO A 287 -5.20 -18.88 -18.46
N THR A 288 -5.19 -20.21 -18.52
CA THR A 288 -4.03 -21.00 -18.98
C THR A 288 -4.09 -21.27 -20.49
N LYS A 289 -4.89 -20.49 -21.23
CA LYS A 289 -5.12 -20.58 -22.67
C LYS A 289 -4.75 -19.27 -23.35
N GLY A 290 -4.42 -19.37 -24.64
CA GLY A 290 -4.03 -18.22 -25.47
C GLY A 290 -2.63 -18.41 -26.03
N PRO A 291 -2.20 -17.56 -26.96
CA PRO A 291 -0.85 -17.62 -27.53
C PRO A 291 0.23 -17.17 -26.53
N ARG A 292 -0.16 -16.35 -25.55
CA ARG A 292 0.70 -15.76 -24.53
C ARG A 292 -0.08 -15.59 -23.22
N SER A 293 0.63 -15.60 -22.10
CA SER A 293 0.03 -15.36 -20.78
C SER A 293 -0.45 -13.92 -20.68
N LEU A 294 -1.68 -13.69 -20.20
CA LEU A 294 -2.21 -12.34 -19.95
C LEU A 294 -1.31 -11.52 -19.01
N ALA A 295 -0.65 -12.16 -18.04
CA ALA A 295 0.31 -11.49 -17.16
C ALA A 295 1.53 -10.95 -17.93
N ASP A 296 2.10 -11.76 -18.83
CA ASP A 296 3.25 -11.36 -19.65
C ASP A 296 2.90 -10.17 -20.57
N GLU A 297 1.66 -10.10 -21.03
CA GLU A 297 1.16 -8.99 -21.85
C GLU A 297 1.12 -7.64 -21.10
N MET A 298 0.99 -7.68 -19.77
CA MET A 298 0.89 -6.50 -18.91
C MET A 298 2.23 -6.24 -18.20
N ALA A 299 3.09 -5.45 -18.85
CA ALA A 299 4.40 -5.05 -18.30
C ALA A 299 5.27 -6.23 -17.81
N ASN A 300 5.36 -7.28 -18.64
CA ASN A 300 6.20 -8.47 -18.44
C ASN A 300 6.01 -9.11 -17.06
N SER A 301 4.76 -9.22 -16.60
CA SER A 301 4.39 -9.68 -15.26
C SER A 301 4.33 -11.21 -15.17
N ASP A 302 4.45 -11.74 -13.96
CA ASP A 302 4.32 -13.17 -13.64
C ASP A 302 3.38 -13.38 -12.43
N PHE A 303 3.31 -14.62 -11.91
CA PHE A 303 2.49 -14.96 -10.75
C PHE A 303 3.32 -15.26 -9.49
N ASP A 304 4.52 -14.67 -9.36
CA ASP A 304 5.43 -14.87 -8.21
C ASP A 304 5.13 -13.96 -7.01
N GLY A 305 4.06 -13.17 -7.13
CA GLY A 305 3.51 -12.27 -6.13
C GLY A 305 3.02 -10.93 -6.68
N ASP A 306 2.96 -10.79 -8.02
CA ASP A 306 2.50 -9.57 -8.67
C ASP A 306 1.03 -9.25 -8.32
N MET A 307 0.80 -7.95 -8.16
CA MET A 307 -0.49 -7.37 -7.83
C MET A 307 -1.05 -6.65 -9.05
N TYR A 308 -2.30 -6.94 -9.39
CA TYR A 308 -3.00 -6.37 -10.52
C TYR A 308 -4.06 -5.39 -10.02
N TRP A 309 -4.03 -4.19 -10.58
CA TRP A 309 -5.14 -3.25 -10.47
C TRP A 309 -6.29 -3.77 -11.32
N VAL A 310 -7.43 -4.02 -10.69
CA VAL A 310 -8.66 -4.48 -11.33
C VAL A 310 -9.72 -3.42 -11.08
N SER A 311 -10.32 -2.90 -12.16
CA SER A 311 -11.39 -1.91 -12.08
C SER A 311 -12.69 -2.43 -12.68
N ARG A 312 -13.76 -2.26 -11.90
CA ARG A 312 -15.15 -2.45 -12.29
C ARG A 312 -15.89 -1.11 -12.46
N ASN A 313 -15.17 0.00 -12.35
CA ASN A 313 -15.75 1.33 -12.43
C ASN A 313 -16.40 1.54 -13.80
N SER A 314 -17.70 1.84 -13.80
CA SER A 314 -18.52 1.92 -15.02
C SER A 314 -18.08 3.03 -15.97
N GLN A 315 -17.66 4.19 -15.45
CA GLN A 315 -17.16 5.29 -16.28
C GLN A 315 -15.84 4.91 -16.96
N LEU A 316 -14.92 4.28 -16.23
CA LEU A 316 -13.67 3.80 -16.81
C LEU A 316 -13.92 2.77 -17.92
N LEU A 317 -14.81 1.80 -17.70
CA LEU A 317 -15.21 0.81 -18.71
C LEU A 317 -15.91 1.44 -19.91
N GLN A 318 -16.74 2.47 -19.68
CA GLN A 318 -17.45 3.17 -20.74
C GLN A 318 -16.49 3.93 -21.67
N TYR A 319 -15.52 4.66 -21.10
CA TYR A 319 -14.67 5.55 -21.87
C TYR A 319 -13.39 4.91 -22.40
N PHE A 320 -12.78 4.00 -21.63
CA PHE A 320 -11.48 3.45 -21.99
C PHE A 320 -11.52 2.59 -23.26
N ARG A 321 -10.50 2.72 -24.09
CA ARG A 321 -10.29 1.94 -25.32
C ARG A 321 -8.90 1.32 -25.28
N SER A 322 -8.85 -0.01 -25.37
CA SER A 322 -7.62 -0.78 -25.33
C SER A 322 -6.76 -0.56 -26.57
N SER A 323 -5.45 -0.50 -26.39
CA SER A 323 -4.47 -0.61 -27.47
C SER A 323 -3.98 -2.05 -27.61
N LEU A 324 -3.22 -2.33 -28.68
CA LEU A 324 -2.57 -3.63 -28.82
C LEU A 324 -1.56 -3.86 -27.67
N PRO A 325 -1.53 -5.06 -27.07
CA PRO A 325 -0.61 -5.36 -25.99
C PRO A 325 0.85 -5.21 -26.40
N TRP A 326 1.71 -4.95 -25.41
CA TRP A 326 3.14 -4.85 -25.64
C TRP A 326 3.71 -6.19 -26.08
N THR A 327 4.55 -6.21 -27.12
CA THR A 327 5.28 -7.40 -27.55
C THR A 327 6.78 -7.19 -27.40
N PRO A 328 7.52 -8.13 -26.79
CA PRO A 328 8.98 -8.05 -26.71
C PRO A 328 9.60 -7.93 -28.11
N THR A 329 10.52 -6.98 -28.29
CA THR A 329 11.22 -6.81 -29.57
C THR A 329 12.43 -7.77 -29.61
N PRO A 330 12.66 -8.55 -30.70
CA PRO A 330 13.77 -9.52 -30.78
C PRO A 330 15.17 -8.94 -30.57
N SER A 331 15.34 -7.63 -30.74
CA SER A 331 16.58 -6.88 -30.51
C SER A 331 16.94 -6.77 -29.02
N SER A 332 15.95 -6.80 -28.13
CA SER A 332 16.11 -6.66 -26.67
C SER A 332 16.73 -7.88 -25.99
N MET A 333 16.64 -9.06 -26.61
CA MET A 333 17.26 -10.29 -26.07
C MET A 333 18.74 -10.45 -26.44
N ARG A 334 19.30 -9.57 -27.28
CA ARG A 334 20.72 -9.58 -27.63
C ARG A 334 21.34 -8.27 -27.20
N GLY A 335 21.88 -8.25 -25.98
CA GLY A 335 22.80 -7.21 -25.56
C GLY A 335 23.91 -6.98 -26.61
N PRO A 336 24.52 -5.78 -26.64
CA PRO A 336 25.53 -5.45 -27.63
C PRO A 336 26.70 -6.43 -27.52
N ARG A 337 26.78 -7.34 -28.51
CA ARG A 337 27.80 -8.40 -28.66
C ARG A 337 27.78 -9.46 -27.56
N GLY A 338 27.35 -10.67 -27.94
CA GLY A 338 27.79 -12.02 -27.52
C GLY A 338 28.82 -12.25 -26.39
N ILE A 339 28.78 -11.51 -25.30
CA ILE A 339 29.51 -11.87 -24.08
C ILE A 339 28.65 -12.92 -23.39
N GLN A 340 28.98 -14.20 -23.59
CA GLN A 340 28.52 -15.26 -22.70
C GLN A 340 28.99 -14.87 -21.29
N GLN A 341 28.05 -14.45 -20.44
CA GLN A 341 28.34 -14.32 -19.02
C GLN A 341 28.54 -15.73 -18.49
N LYS A 342 29.63 -15.93 -17.76
CA LYS A 342 29.85 -17.20 -17.10
C LYS A 342 28.75 -17.45 -16.08
N GLU A 343 28.20 -18.66 -16.06
CA GLU A 343 27.26 -19.04 -15.01
C GLU A 343 28.00 -19.14 -13.65
N PRO A 344 27.33 -18.93 -12.51
CA PRO A 344 27.96 -19.03 -11.19
C PRO A 344 28.74 -20.34 -10.97
N ILE A 345 28.26 -21.45 -11.56
CA ILE A 345 28.88 -22.79 -11.46
C ILE A 345 30.19 -22.92 -12.27
N GLU A 346 30.44 -22.00 -13.21
CA GLU A 346 31.64 -22.01 -14.06
C GLU A 346 32.82 -21.28 -13.40
N PHE A 347 32.60 -20.62 -12.26
CA PHE A 347 33.65 -19.96 -11.47
C PHE A 347 34.23 -20.92 -10.45
N SER A 348 35.56 -20.86 -10.24
CA SER A 348 36.13 -21.44 -9.02
C SER A 348 35.66 -20.64 -7.80
N SER A 349 35.66 -21.27 -6.61
CA SER A 349 35.20 -20.63 -5.37
C SER A 349 35.83 -19.25 -5.10
N LYS A 350 37.14 -19.07 -5.34
CA LYS A 350 37.83 -17.78 -5.17
C LYS A 350 37.43 -16.74 -6.21
N GLU A 351 37.20 -17.16 -7.45
CA GLU A 351 36.76 -16.26 -8.52
C GLU A 351 35.33 -15.82 -8.28
N LEU A 352 34.46 -16.74 -7.85
CA LEU A 352 33.06 -16.44 -7.53
C LEU A 352 32.98 -15.44 -6.37
N GLU A 353 33.75 -15.64 -5.30
CA GLU A 353 33.81 -14.70 -4.19
C GLU A 353 34.23 -13.30 -4.66
N ARG A 354 35.30 -13.21 -5.46
CA ARG A 354 35.77 -11.95 -6.02
C ARG A 354 34.71 -11.28 -6.91
N GLU A 355 34.04 -12.04 -7.76
CA GLU A 355 32.99 -11.52 -8.64
C GLU A 355 31.79 -11.01 -7.83
N LEU A 356 31.34 -11.74 -6.81
CA LEU A 356 30.27 -11.32 -5.91
C LEU A 356 30.63 -10.02 -5.18
N PHE A 357 31.85 -9.89 -4.66
CA PHE A 357 32.33 -8.65 -4.04
C PHE A 357 32.36 -7.50 -5.04
N GLN A 358 32.85 -7.74 -6.26
CA GLN A 358 32.89 -6.71 -7.30
C GLN A 358 31.49 -6.25 -7.70
N GLN A 359 30.54 -7.17 -7.89
CA GLN A 359 29.14 -6.85 -8.18
C GLN A 359 28.49 -6.08 -7.04
N PHE A 360 28.74 -6.46 -5.78
CA PHE A 360 28.28 -5.71 -4.62
C PHE A 360 28.79 -4.26 -4.64
N LEU A 361 30.09 -4.05 -4.88
CA LEU A 361 30.68 -2.71 -4.94
C LEU A 361 30.09 -1.89 -6.09
N ILE A 362 29.90 -2.48 -7.27
CA ILE A 362 29.28 -1.80 -8.41
C ILE A 362 27.85 -1.40 -8.08
N ASN A 363 27.03 -2.33 -7.58
CA ASN A 363 25.63 -2.05 -7.26
C ASN A 363 25.47 -1.02 -6.13
N ARG A 364 26.39 -1.02 -5.15
CA ARG A 364 26.36 -0.08 -4.03
C ARG A 364 26.86 1.31 -4.39
N PHE A 365 27.94 1.43 -5.18
CA PHE A 365 28.62 2.70 -5.43
C PHE A 365 28.40 3.27 -6.83
N LYS A 366 27.83 2.49 -7.75
CA LYS A 366 27.48 2.89 -9.12
C LYS A 366 26.11 2.34 -9.50
N PRO A 367 25.03 2.68 -8.76
CA PRO A 367 23.70 2.18 -9.06
C PRO A 367 23.26 2.64 -10.46
N SER A 368 22.60 1.74 -11.18
CA SER A 368 21.95 2.09 -12.45
C SER A 368 20.69 2.90 -12.18
N ASN A 369 20.56 4.05 -12.83
CA ASN A 369 19.36 4.89 -12.78
C ASN A 369 18.49 4.72 -14.03
N THR A 370 18.73 3.69 -14.85
CA THR A 370 18.08 3.49 -16.16
C THR A 370 16.57 3.38 -16.02
N VAL A 371 16.06 2.58 -15.08
CA VAL A 371 14.61 2.41 -14.84
C VAL A 371 13.93 3.76 -14.56
N SER A 372 14.50 4.53 -13.62
CA SER A 372 13.97 5.85 -13.26
C SER A 372 14.07 6.84 -14.41
N MET A 373 15.22 6.91 -15.08
CA MET A 373 15.45 7.81 -16.22
C MET A 373 14.48 7.50 -17.38
N ALA A 374 14.30 6.23 -17.73
CA ALA A 374 13.41 5.82 -18.81
C ALA A 374 11.95 6.18 -18.47
N SER A 375 11.51 5.90 -17.24
CA SER A 375 10.17 6.27 -16.77
C SER A 375 9.95 7.79 -16.77
N ASP A 376 10.94 8.59 -16.35
CA ASP A 376 10.81 10.06 -16.32
C ASP A 376 10.76 10.67 -17.72
N CYS A 377 11.59 10.17 -18.65
CA CYS A 377 11.58 10.60 -20.04
C CYS A 377 10.27 10.18 -20.72
N TRP A 378 9.81 8.95 -20.46
CA TRP A 378 8.53 8.45 -20.93
C TRP A 378 7.39 9.35 -20.48
N LEU A 379 7.34 9.70 -19.19
CA LEU A 379 6.28 10.54 -18.63
C LEU A 379 6.29 11.94 -19.26
N SER A 380 7.48 12.48 -19.54
CA SER A 380 7.64 13.79 -20.19
C SER A 380 7.17 13.80 -21.64
N TYR A 381 7.43 12.72 -22.39
CA TYR A 381 6.95 12.59 -23.77
C TYR A 381 5.47 12.25 -23.85
N MET A 382 4.95 11.46 -22.91
CA MET A 382 3.51 11.23 -22.79
C MET A 382 2.75 12.53 -22.51
N ASP A 383 3.29 13.37 -21.63
CA ASP A 383 2.72 14.68 -21.34
C ASP A 383 2.62 15.56 -22.59
N ARG A 384 3.71 15.63 -23.36
CA ARG A 384 3.74 16.31 -24.67
C ARG A 384 2.73 15.69 -25.64
N LEU A 385 2.70 14.37 -25.78
CA LEU A 385 1.79 13.67 -26.67
C LEU A 385 0.31 14.01 -26.40
N LEU A 386 -0.06 14.12 -25.11
CA LEU A 386 -1.41 14.45 -24.66
C LEU A 386 -1.78 15.93 -24.82
N THR A 387 -0.81 16.82 -25.04
CA THR A 387 -1.03 18.27 -25.13
C THR A 387 -0.96 18.81 -26.54
N LEU A 388 -0.36 18.06 -27.47
CA LEU A 388 -0.28 18.45 -28.88
C LEU A 388 -1.66 18.34 -29.56
N GLY A 389 -2.00 19.35 -30.36
CA GLY A 389 -3.17 19.34 -31.24
C GLY A 389 -3.00 18.42 -32.44
N ASP A 390 -4.06 18.25 -33.22
CA ASP A 390 -4.08 17.34 -34.38
C ASP A 390 -3.25 17.86 -35.57
N GLU A 391 -2.99 19.17 -35.60
CA GLU A 391 -2.08 19.83 -36.53
C GLU A 391 -0.61 19.39 -36.38
N CYS A 392 -0.24 18.76 -35.25
CA CYS A 392 1.12 18.29 -34.96
C CYS A 392 1.31 16.78 -35.21
N ALA A 393 0.68 16.22 -36.24
CA ALA A 393 0.66 14.78 -36.49
C ALA A 393 2.07 14.14 -36.61
N GLU A 394 3.00 14.78 -37.33
CA GLU A 394 4.38 14.28 -37.49
C GLU A 394 5.14 14.26 -36.16
N GLU A 395 4.96 15.28 -35.33
CA GLU A 395 5.57 15.34 -34.00
C GLU A 395 4.99 14.26 -33.08
N LYS A 396 3.66 14.06 -33.10
CA LYS A 396 2.99 13.00 -32.34
C LYS A 396 3.54 11.62 -32.70
N GLU A 397 3.77 11.35 -33.98
CA GLU A 397 4.31 10.06 -34.43
C GLU A 397 5.76 9.85 -33.95
N CYS A 398 6.61 10.87 -34.11
CA CYS A 398 7.98 10.85 -33.58
C CYS A 398 8.02 10.62 -32.05
N LEU A 399 7.12 11.28 -31.31
CA LEU A 399 7.01 11.06 -29.86
C LEU A 399 6.58 9.64 -29.51
N LYS A 400 5.62 9.06 -30.24
CA LYS A 400 5.19 7.67 -30.03
C LYS A 400 6.33 6.69 -30.26
N GLU A 401 7.13 6.88 -31.30
CA GLU A 401 8.32 6.05 -31.54
C GLU A 401 9.31 6.11 -30.37
N LYS A 402 9.60 7.32 -29.87
CA LYS A 402 10.47 7.49 -28.69
C LYS A 402 9.87 6.84 -27.44
N ILE A 403 8.57 6.99 -27.23
CA ILE A 403 7.83 6.37 -26.12
C ILE A 403 7.97 4.85 -26.17
N LEU A 404 7.73 4.23 -27.32
CA LEU A 404 7.85 2.77 -27.49
C LEU A 404 9.28 2.27 -27.25
N GLN A 405 10.29 3.00 -27.71
CA GLN A 405 11.69 2.67 -27.41
C GLN A 405 12.00 2.77 -25.91
N LEU A 406 11.51 3.81 -25.23
CA LEU A 406 11.65 3.96 -23.78
C LEU A 406 10.93 2.87 -22.99
N VAL A 407 9.75 2.42 -23.45
CA VAL A 407 9.03 1.28 -22.86
C VAL A 407 9.86 0.01 -22.93
N ASN A 408 10.44 -0.31 -24.10
CA ASN A 408 11.30 -1.48 -24.25
C ASN A 408 12.51 -1.41 -23.31
N ILE A 409 13.20 -0.25 -23.27
CA ILE A 409 14.35 -0.03 -22.37
C ILE A 409 13.94 -0.16 -20.90
N TYR A 410 12.76 0.32 -20.54
CA TYR A 410 12.25 0.24 -19.17
C TYR A 410 12.02 -1.21 -18.74
N TYR A 411 11.38 -2.03 -19.57
CA TYR A 411 11.16 -3.45 -19.26
C TYR A 411 12.46 -4.25 -19.27
N ASP A 412 13.35 -4.02 -20.23
CA ASP A 412 14.68 -4.65 -20.24
C ASP A 412 15.47 -4.28 -18.98
N ALA A 413 15.37 -3.03 -18.51
CA ALA A 413 16.05 -2.56 -17.30
C ALA A 413 15.46 -3.13 -16.00
N LEU A 414 14.18 -3.56 -15.97
CA LEU A 414 13.58 -4.24 -14.82
C LEU A 414 14.17 -5.66 -14.63
N ASP A 415 14.47 -6.34 -15.73
CA ASP A 415 15.03 -7.71 -15.71
C ASP A 415 16.57 -7.74 -15.84
N ALA A 416 17.21 -6.59 -16.09
CA ALA A 416 18.66 -6.43 -16.10
C ALA A 416 19.37 -7.00 -14.85
N PRO A 417 18.88 -6.79 -13.60
CA PRO A 417 19.53 -7.38 -12.42
C PRO A 417 19.52 -8.91 -12.39
N LYS A 418 18.57 -9.56 -13.08
CA LYS A 418 18.46 -11.03 -13.16
C LYS A 418 19.28 -11.61 -14.30
N SER A 419 19.33 -10.89 -15.42
CA SER A 419 19.99 -11.32 -16.66
C SER A 419 21.44 -10.86 -16.79
N GLY A 420 21.89 -9.93 -15.93
CA GLY A 420 23.20 -9.31 -16.01
C GLY A 420 23.37 -8.34 -17.18
N LEU A 421 22.29 -8.02 -17.91
CA LEU A 421 22.31 -7.09 -19.04
C LEU A 421 22.58 -5.67 -18.55
N LYS A 422 23.47 -4.95 -19.26
CA LYS A 422 23.65 -3.51 -19.06
C LYS A 422 22.74 -2.75 -20.01
N VAL A 423 21.75 -2.09 -19.44
CA VAL A 423 20.77 -1.28 -20.17
C VAL A 423 20.99 0.19 -19.80
N GLU A 424 21.08 1.05 -20.80
CA GLU A 424 21.22 2.50 -20.64
C GLU A 424 20.21 3.22 -21.52
N VAL A 425 19.76 4.42 -21.11
CA VAL A 425 18.91 5.27 -21.94
C VAL A 425 19.82 6.09 -22.88
N PRO A 426 19.69 5.92 -24.22
CA PRO A 426 20.40 6.73 -25.21
C PRO A 426 20.11 8.23 -25.05
N ILE A 427 21.04 9.09 -25.48
CA ILE A 427 20.95 10.54 -25.28
C ILE A 427 19.76 11.12 -26.05
N GLU A 428 19.49 10.61 -27.24
CA GLU A 428 18.40 10.99 -28.15
C GLU A 428 16.99 10.70 -27.60
N LEU A 429 16.89 9.79 -26.62
CA LEU A 429 15.66 9.45 -25.91
C LEU A 429 15.52 10.20 -24.58
N LYS A 430 16.52 10.97 -24.15
CA LYS A 430 16.43 11.75 -22.91
C LYS A 430 15.61 13.01 -23.14
N ALA A 431 14.66 13.26 -22.25
CA ALA A 431 13.91 14.50 -22.26
C ALA A 431 14.80 15.68 -21.82
N GLU A 432 14.82 16.74 -22.63
CA GLU A 432 15.58 17.97 -22.33
C GLU A 432 14.86 18.84 -21.30
N LYS A 433 13.54 18.97 -21.43
CA LYS A 433 12.66 19.71 -20.52
C LYS A 433 11.61 18.79 -19.94
N TYR A 434 11.19 19.07 -18.71
CA TYR A 434 10.22 18.28 -17.96
C TYR A 434 8.97 19.11 -17.67
N PRO A 435 7.78 18.51 -17.58
CA PRO A 435 6.59 19.25 -17.17
C PRO A 435 6.73 19.74 -15.72
N HIS A 436 6.23 20.95 -15.44
CA HIS A 436 6.35 21.64 -14.15
C HIS A 436 5.90 20.81 -12.94
N TYR A 437 4.90 19.91 -13.10
CA TYR A 437 4.45 19.04 -12.02
C TYR A 437 5.50 18.00 -11.55
N MET A 438 6.59 17.81 -12.32
CA MET A 438 7.74 17.00 -11.90
C MET A 438 8.74 17.78 -11.03
N GLU A 439 8.51 19.08 -10.81
CA GLU A 439 9.28 19.95 -9.92
C GLU A 439 10.79 19.94 -10.21
N ARG A 440 11.16 19.96 -11.51
CA ARG A 440 12.54 20.04 -11.99
C ARG A 440 12.92 21.46 -12.41
N SER A 441 14.21 21.78 -12.32
CA SER A 441 14.75 23.10 -12.66
C SER A 441 14.53 23.50 -14.12
N ASN A 442 14.74 22.58 -15.07
CA ASN A 442 14.48 22.81 -16.50
C ASN A 442 13.08 22.30 -16.86
N SER A 443 12.07 23.17 -16.73
CA SER A 443 10.66 22.78 -16.89
C SER A 443 9.82 23.67 -17.82
N TYR A 444 8.67 23.14 -18.25
CA TYR A 444 7.63 23.85 -19.00
C TYR A 444 6.27 23.73 -18.31
N THR A 445 5.40 24.73 -18.48
CA THR A 445 4.01 24.68 -18.02
C THR A 445 3.24 23.71 -18.90
N SER A 446 2.66 22.67 -18.29
CA SER A 446 1.92 21.61 -18.97
C SER A 446 0.43 21.83 -18.81
N THR A 447 -0.31 21.68 -19.89
CA THR A 447 -1.77 21.73 -19.91
C THR A 447 -2.40 20.33 -19.91
N SER A 448 -1.60 19.28 -19.72
CA SER A 448 -2.08 17.91 -19.62
C SER A 448 -2.89 17.70 -18.34
N ILE A 449 -3.57 16.56 -18.22
CA ILE A 449 -4.29 16.20 -17.01
C ILE A 449 -3.41 16.22 -15.74
N LEU A 450 -2.14 15.82 -15.83
CA LEU A 450 -1.25 15.86 -14.67
C LEU A 450 -0.84 17.29 -14.29
N GLY A 451 -0.65 18.16 -15.28
CA GLY A 451 -0.44 19.60 -15.06
C GLY A 451 -1.65 20.23 -14.37
N LEU A 452 -2.86 19.97 -14.89
CA LEU A 452 -4.11 20.47 -14.31
C LEU A 452 -4.33 20.00 -12.87
N ILE A 453 -4.06 18.72 -12.57
CA ILE A 453 -4.14 18.19 -11.21
C ILE A 453 -3.18 18.94 -10.28
N PHE A 454 -1.93 19.09 -10.71
CA PHE A 454 -0.89 19.76 -9.91
C PHE A 454 -1.25 21.22 -9.62
N ASP A 455 -1.65 21.97 -10.63
CA ASP A 455 -2.03 23.38 -10.50
C ASP A 455 -3.28 23.54 -9.62
N THR A 456 -4.27 22.66 -9.81
CA THR A 456 -5.50 22.68 -8.98
C THR A 456 -5.17 22.46 -7.51
N VAL A 457 -4.34 21.47 -7.17
CA VAL A 457 -3.95 21.21 -5.77
C VAL A 457 -3.18 22.38 -5.18
N ASN A 458 -2.28 23.01 -5.94
CA ASN A 458 -1.51 24.16 -5.47
C ASN A 458 -2.36 25.43 -5.34
N SER A 459 -3.45 25.56 -6.10
CA SER A 459 -4.36 26.71 -6.02
C SER A 459 -5.19 26.74 -4.73
N VAL A 460 -5.38 25.59 -4.09
CA VAL A 460 -6.13 25.47 -2.84
C VAL A 460 -5.29 26.05 -1.69
N GLN A 461 -5.70 27.21 -1.19
CA GLN A 461 -5.07 27.85 -0.05
C GLN A 461 -5.17 26.97 1.20
N THR A 462 -4.06 26.93 1.94
CA THR A 462 -4.00 26.25 3.23
C THR A 462 -4.30 27.28 4.30
N GLU A 463 -5.55 27.36 4.77
CA GLU A 463 -5.78 28.02 6.05
C GLU A 463 -5.09 27.17 7.12
N ASP A 464 -4.11 27.76 7.81
CA ASP A 464 -3.62 27.19 9.05
C ASP A 464 -4.81 27.01 10.00
N PRO A 465 -4.83 25.94 10.82
CA PRO A 465 -5.88 25.78 11.80
C PRO A 465 -5.99 27.09 12.60
N PRO A 466 -7.21 27.62 12.82
CA PRO A 466 -7.37 28.83 13.61
C PRO A 466 -6.66 28.61 14.95
N SER A 467 -6.00 29.64 15.46
CA SER A 467 -5.38 29.60 16.79
C SER A 467 -6.48 29.61 17.86
N ASN A 468 -7.34 28.60 17.85
CA ASN A 468 -8.24 28.35 18.95
C ASN A 468 -7.36 28.12 20.18
N GLY A 469 -7.67 28.83 21.27
CA GLY A 469 -6.94 28.65 22.52
C GLY A 469 -6.90 27.18 22.91
N ILE A 470 -5.81 26.74 23.54
CA ILE A 470 -5.67 25.36 24.02
C ILE A 470 -6.73 25.16 25.11
N SER A 471 -7.84 24.51 24.77
CA SER A 471 -8.93 24.20 25.68
C SER A 471 -8.88 22.73 26.07
N LYS A 472 -9.21 22.45 27.33
CA LYS A 472 -9.34 21.08 27.85
C LYS A 472 -10.77 20.60 27.65
N LEU A 473 -10.93 19.31 27.35
CA LEU A 473 -12.25 18.69 27.33
C LEU A 473 -12.84 18.66 28.75
N PRO A 474 -14.10 19.10 28.95
CA PRO A 474 -14.71 19.16 30.27
C PRO A 474 -14.69 17.82 31.04
N CYS A 475 -14.87 16.70 30.33
CA CYS A 475 -14.86 15.36 30.92
C CYS A 475 -13.49 14.92 31.49
N PHE A 476 -12.40 15.58 31.08
CA PHE A 476 -11.04 15.30 31.57
C PHE A 476 -10.52 16.39 32.50
N ALA A 477 -11.21 17.52 32.59
CA ALA A 477 -10.84 18.66 33.42
C ALA A 477 -11.16 18.47 34.93
N GLU A 478 -11.87 17.40 35.30
CA GLU A 478 -12.10 17.03 36.70
C GLU A 478 -10.79 16.78 37.46
N GLU A 479 -10.77 17.14 38.75
CA GLU A 479 -9.60 16.99 39.60
C GLU A 479 -9.22 15.50 39.73
N SER A 480 -8.03 15.17 39.22
CA SER A 480 -7.38 13.88 39.45
C SER A 480 -6.72 13.87 40.82
N SER A 481 -6.45 12.69 41.39
CA SER A 481 -5.75 12.62 42.67
C SER A 481 -4.43 13.40 42.66
N GLN A 482 -4.17 14.16 43.73
CA GLN A 482 -2.93 14.96 43.87
C GLN A 482 -1.67 14.07 43.82
N SER A 483 -1.76 12.82 44.28
CA SER A 483 -0.66 11.85 44.18
C SER A 483 -0.36 11.48 42.72
N CYS A 484 -1.40 11.27 41.91
CA CYS A 484 -1.29 10.95 40.49
C CYS A 484 -0.70 12.14 39.70
N LEU A 485 -1.13 13.37 40.00
CA LEU A 485 -0.59 14.59 39.38
C LEU A 485 0.90 14.78 39.67
N LEU A 486 1.34 14.57 40.91
CA LEU A 486 2.77 14.65 41.28
C LEU A 486 3.60 13.60 40.55
N LEU A 487 3.15 12.34 40.59
CA LEU A 487 3.83 11.21 39.95
C LEU A 487 4.00 11.45 38.44
N TRP A 488 2.91 11.80 37.74
CA TRP A 488 2.94 12.00 36.31
C TRP A 488 3.62 13.31 35.88
N SER A 489 3.69 14.33 36.75
CA SER A 489 4.47 15.55 36.46
C SER A 489 5.96 15.26 36.39
N GLN A 490 6.46 14.40 37.31
CA GLN A 490 7.84 13.94 37.28
C GLN A 490 8.12 13.07 36.06
N ARG A 491 7.22 12.10 35.76
CA ARG A 491 7.32 11.24 34.57
C ARG A 491 7.30 12.06 33.28
N TYR A 492 6.42 13.05 33.15
CA TYR A 492 6.35 13.92 31.97
C TYR A 492 7.62 14.77 31.80
N SER A 493 8.20 15.24 32.91
CA SER A 493 9.48 15.96 32.86
C SER A 493 10.63 15.08 32.37
N ASN A 494 10.64 13.79 32.76
CA ASN A 494 11.61 12.82 32.24
C ASN A 494 11.36 12.52 30.76
N TYR A 495 10.10 12.31 30.37
CA TYR A 495 9.71 12.12 28.98
C TYR A 495 10.22 13.25 28.09
N LEU A 496 10.03 14.51 28.49
CA LEU A 496 10.51 15.67 27.74
C LEU A 496 12.03 15.69 27.59
N LYS A 497 12.78 15.25 28.60
CA LYS A 497 14.26 15.15 28.53
C LYS A 497 14.69 14.04 27.57
N GLU A 498 14.09 12.85 27.70
CA GLU A 498 14.38 11.69 26.85
C GLU A 498 14.07 12.01 25.37
N MET A 499 12.88 12.57 25.09
CA MET A 499 12.50 12.99 23.74
C MET A 499 13.43 14.07 23.18
N LYS A 500 13.81 15.06 24.00
CA LYS A 500 14.75 16.11 23.57
C LYS A 500 16.11 15.52 23.17
N GLN A 501 16.63 14.56 23.94
CA GLN A 501 17.89 13.88 23.63
C GLN A 501 17.84 13.18 22.27
N VAL A 502 16.79 12.41 21.99
CA VAL A 502 16.61 11.73 20.69
C VAL A 502 16.54 12.74 19.54
N MET A 503 15.78 13.82 19.70
CA MET A 503 15.61 14.83 18.65
C MET A 503 16.94 15.55 18.31
N GLU A 504 17.80 15.79 19.32
CA GLU A 504 19.08 16.48 19.18
C GLU A 504 20.22 15.62 18.59
N MET A 505 20.04 14.31 18.41
CA MET A 505 21.05 13.43 17.81
C MET A 505 21.31 13.79 16.34
N LYS A 506 22.54 14.22 15.99
CA LYS A 506 22.85 14.74 14.64
C LYS A 506 23.12 13.66 13.58
N HIS A 507 23.56 12.48 13.98
CA HIS A 507 24.02 11.43 13.06
C HIS A 507 22.97 10.33 12.81
N GLU A 508 21.84 10.39 13.49
CA GLU A 508 20.76 9.41 13.34
C GLU A 508 19.82 9.78 12.20
N THR A 509 19.38 8.75 11.48
CA THR A 509 18.35 8.90 10.43
C THR A 509 17.01 9.25 11.06
N LYS A 510 16.09 9.80 10.25
CA LYS A 510 14.73 10.10 10.71
C LYS A 510 14.01 8.85 11.23
N ASP A 511 14.20 7.72 10.57
CA ASP A 511 13.54 6.46 10.93
C ASP A 511 14.07 5.91 12.25
N SER A 512 15.40 5.92 12.46
CA SER A 512 16.03 5.56 13.73
C SER A 512 15.51 6.42 14.90
N LYS A 513 15.37 7.73 14.67
CA LYS A 513 14.77 8.64 15.67
C LYS A 513 13.31 8.32 15.97
N ASN A 514 12.53 7.93 14.97
CA ASN A 514 11.13 7.55 15.18
C ASN A 514 11.04 6.25 16.00
N GLU A 515 11.87 5.25 15.69
CA GLU A 515 11.93 3.99 16.46
C GLU A 515 12.30 4.24 17.93
N MET A 516 13.32 5.04 18.19
CA MET A 516 13.68 5.43 19.57
C MET A 516 12.57 6.22 20.27
N ALA A 517 11.86 7.10 19.55
CA ALA A 517 10.72 7.83 20.10
C ALA A 517 9.56 6.88 20.45
N ASP A 518 9.30 5.88 19.62
CA ASP A 518 8.27 4.86 19.86
C ASP A 518 8.63 4.00 21.08
N GLU A 519 9.91 3.63 21.27
CA GLU A 519 10.38 2.94 22.47
C GLU A 519 10.15 3.77 23.75
N ILE A 520 10.40 5.08 23.70
CA ILE A 520 10.09 5.99 24.80
C ILE A 520 8.59 5.99 25.08
N ILE A 521 7.74 6.13 24.06
CA ILE A 521 6.27 6.10 24.25
C ILE A 521 5.85 4.77 24.88
N GLN A 522 6.37 3.65 24.40
CA GLN A 522 6.07 2.31 24.93
C GLN A 522 6.48 2.14 26.39
N LYS A 523 7.64 2.69 26.80
CA LYS A 523 8.03 2.75 28.20
C LYS A 523 6.98 3.46 29.07
N TYR A 524 6.44 4.60 28.61
CA TYR A 524 5.41 5.32 29.39
C TYR A 524 4.03 4.65 29.32
N LYS A 525 3.69 3.94 28.24
CA LYS A 525 2.52 3.05 28.18
C LYS A 525 2.62 1.93 29.22
N LEU A 526 3.76 1.25 29.32
CA LEU A 526 4.03 0.23 30.34
C LEU A 526 3.87 0.77 31.77
N LEU A 527 4.30 2.01 32.02
CA LEU A 527 4.11 2.66 33.32
C LEU A 527 2.65 3.00 33.65
N LEU A 528 1.81 3.25 32.63
CA LEU A 528 0.39 3.54 32.79
C LEU A 528 -0.45 2.25 32.86
N TYR A 529 -0.26 1.32 31.92
CA TYR A 529 -1.09 0.13 31.80
C TYR A 529 -0.52 -1.08 32.56
N GLY A 530 0.76 -1.09 32.93
CA GLY A 530 1.41 -2.31 33.41
C GLY A 530 1.54 -3.39 32.33
N ALA A 531 1.28 -3.04 31.07
CA ALA A 531 1.32 -3.88 29.88
C ALA A 531 1.68 -3.01 28.66
N ALA A 532 2.01 -3.63 27.53
CA ALA A 532 2.36 -2.89 26.32
C ALA A 532 1.16 -2.09 25.79
N GLU A 533 -0.03 -2.70 25.82
CA GLU A 533 -1.28 -2.08 25.38
C GLU A 533 -2.35 -2.11 26.48
N PHE A 534 -3.37 -1.27 26.32
CA PHE A 534 -4.44 -1.07 27.31
C PHE A 534 -5.26 -2.33 27.57
N GLU A 535 -5.58 -3.09 26.52
CA GLU A 535 -6.39 -4.31 26.56
C GLU A 535 -5.74 -5.43 27.38
N GLU A 536 -4.42 -5.42 27.49
CA GLU A 536 -3.62 -6.41 28.22
C GLU A 536 -3.38 -5.99 29.67
N SER A 537 -3.89 -4.82 30.07
CA SER A 537 -3.61 -4.25 31.38
C SER A 537 -4.17 -5.13 32.50
N PRO A 538 -3.34 -5.53 33.49
CA PRO A 538 -3.82 -6.20 34.70
C PRO A 538 -4.38 -5.21 35.74
N ARG A 539 -4.32 -3.90 35.45
CA ARG A 539 -4.70 -2.84 36.40
C ARG A 539 -6.20 -2.60 36.40
N LYS A 540 -6.73 -2.05 37.50
CA LYS A 540 -8.12 -1.63 37.59
C LYS A 540 -8.37 -0.43 36.68
N LEU A 541 -9.51 -0.43 35.99
CA LEU A 541 -9.86 0.61 35.02
C LEU A 541 -9.95 1.99 35.66
N GLU A 542 -10.44 2.07 36.90
CA GLU A 542 -10.60 3.32 37.63
C GLU A 542 -9.24 3.98 37.90
N ASP A 543 -8.22 3.18 38.24
CA ASP A 543 -6.85 3.67 38.48
C ASP A 543 -6.22 4.16 37.16
N ILE A 544 -6.43 3.43 36.06
CA ILE A 544 -5.94 3.81 34.73
C ILE A 544 -6.62 5.12 34.29
N TRP A 545 -7.93 5.27 34.51
CA TRP A 545 -8.66 6.48 34.15
C TRP A 545 -8.24 7.69 34.98
N ASP A 546 -7.96 7.52 36.27
CA ASP A 546 -7.46 8.62 37.10
C ASP A 546 -6.07 9.09 36.64
N GLU A 547 -5.16 8.16 36.37
CA GLU A 547 -3.83 8.48 35.84
C GLU A 547 -3.89 9.06 34.42
N ALA A 548 -4.77 8.55 33.54
CA ALA A 548 -4.96 9.07 32.19
C ALA A 548 -5.44 10.53 32.20
N ARG A 549 -6.38 10.88 33.10
CA ARG A 549 -6.80 12.29 33.30
C ARG A 549 -5.67 13.15 33.83
N ALA A 550 -4.86 12.64 34.77
CA ALA A 550 -3.69 13.36 35.27
C ALA A 550 -2.69 13.66 34.12
N ILE A 551 -2.37 12.66 33.30
CA ILE A 551 -1.53 12.80 32.11
C ILE A 551 -2.08 13.87 31.16
N TYR A 552 -3.38 13.81 30.85
CA TYR A 552 -4.04 14.80 29.99
C TYR A 552 -3.90 16.22 30.56
N ASN A 553 -4.24 16.41 31.83
CA ASN A 553 -4.16 17.72 32.48
C ASN A 553 -2.75 18.30 32.52
N ILE A 554 -1.74 17.46 32.77
CA ILE A 554 -0.32 17.88 32.79
C ILE A 554 0.14 18.30 31.40
N ALA A 555 -0.13 17.47 30.38
CA ALA A 555 0.28 17.76 29.00
C ALA A 555 -0.38 19.04 28.48
N TYR A 556 -1.69 19.23 28.72
CA TYR A 556 -2.42 20.41 28.27
C TYR A 556 -2.02 21.67 29.04
N GLY A 557 -1.86 21.59 30.37
CA GLY A 557 -1.39 22.73 31.16
C GLY A 557 0.06 23.16 30.84
N HIS A 558 0.91 22.24 30.38
CA HIS A 558 2.22 22.59 29.83
C HIS A 558 2.12 23.22 28.44
N THR A 559 1.22 22.71 27.62
CA THR A 559 0.98 23.20 26.26
C THR A 559 0.43 24.62 26.28
N GLU A 560 -0.51 24.94 27.18
CA GLU A 560 -1.03 26.31 27.42
C GLU A 560 0.09 27.30 27.73
N ARG A 561 1.07 26.90 28.55
CA ARG A 561 2.22 27.75 28.92
C ARG A 561 3.20 27.96 27.78
N CYS A 562 3.39 26.96 26.92
CA CYS A 562 4.39 27.00 25.85
C CYS A 562 3.82 27.28 24.45
N GLN A 563 2.49 27.45 24.32
CA GLN A 563 1.77 27.73 23.07
C GLN A 563 2.15 26.77 21.93
N ALA A 564 2.29 25.47 22.25
CA ALA A 564 2.78 24.46 21.32
C ALA A 564 1.88 23.21 21.32
N VAL A 565 0.80 23.21 20.54
CA VAL A 565 -0.25 22.17 20.50
C VAL A 565 0.31 20.75 20.30
N GLY A 566 1.40 20.60 19.54
CA GLY A 566 2.08 19.31 19.36
C GLY A 566 2.54 18.65 20.66
N ARG A 567 2.68 19.40 21.77
CA ARG A 567 3.04 18.86 23.09
C ARG A 567 1.89 18.11 23.79
N CYS A 568 0.66 18.27 23.33
CA CYS A 568 -0.47 17.41 23.74
C CYS A 568 -0.28 15.95 23.30
N SER A 569 0.63 15.68 22.36
CA SER A 569 0.93 14.32 21.87
C SER A 569 1.25 13.33 22.97
N PHE A 570 1.90 13.75 24.07
CA PHE A 570 2.18 12.84 25.17
C PHE A 570 0.91 12.22 25.74
N ALA A 571 -0.14 13.01 25.93
CA ALA A 571 -1.39 12.51 26.49
C ALA A 571 -2.05 11.48 25.57
N TRP A 572 -2.09 11.76 24.27
CA TRP A 572 -2.76 10.88 23.33
C TRP A 572 -1.92 9.67 22.90
N ASN A 573 -0.60 9.80 22.83
CA ASN A 573 0.28 8.68 22.49
C ASN A 573 0.40 7.67 23.65
N VAL A 574 0.40 8.14 24.90
CA VAL A 574 0.52 7.27 26.09
C VAL A 574 -0.85 6.82 26.59
N ALA A 575 -1.76 7.77 26.82
CA ALA A 575 -3.05 7.52 27.45
C ALA A 575 -4.24 7.51 26.46
N GLY A 576 -4.00 7.67 25.15
CA GLY A 576 -5.07 7.89 24.18
C GLY A 576 -6.15 6.82 24.16
N ARG A 577 -5.78 5.54 24.31
CA ARG A 577 -6.76 4.44 24.37
C ARG A 577 -7.65 4.55 25.60
N ALA A 578 -7.08 4.77 26.78
CA ALA A 578 -7.84 4.98 28.01
C ALA A 578 -8.71 6.25 27.96
N LEU A 579 -8.19 7.35 27.38
CA LEU A 579 -8.94 8.60 27.21
C LEU A 579 -10.14 8.42 26.27
N CYS A 580 -9.96 7.75 25.13
CA CYS A 580 -11.04 7.44 24.20
C CYS A 580 -12.15 6.60 24.87
N MET A 581 -11.76 5.55 25.60
CA MET A 581 -12.70 4.69 26.32
C MET A 581 -13.43 5.44 27.45
N LEU A 582 -12.72 6.28 28.21
CA LEU A 582 -13.31 7.11 29.26
C LEU A 582 -14.30 8.13 28.69
N HIS A 583 -14.01 8.70 27.52
CA HIS A 583 -14.93 9.61 26.85
C HIS A 583 -16.22 8.90 26.43
N ALA A 584 -16.10 7.75 25.76
CA ALA A 584 -17.24 6.95 25.31
C ALA A 584 -18.11 6.47 26.49
N SER A 585 -17.49 6.00 27.58
CA SER A 585 -18.23 5.51 28.76
C SER A 585 -19.07 6.61 29.43
N ARG A 586 -18.59 7.85 29.46
CA ARG A 586 -19.32 9.00 30.00
C ARG A 586 -20.49 9.46 29.13
N GLN A 587 -20.52 9.08 27.85
CA GLN A 587 -21.66 9.33 26.96
C GLN A 587 -22.77 8.26 27.09
N GLY A 588 -22.68 7.36 28.07
CA GLY A 588 -23.70 6.33 28.33
C GLY A 588 -23.57 5.08 27.45
N GLU A 589 -22.46 4.93 26.74
CA GLU A 589 -22.23 3.83 25.81
C GLU A 589 -21.58 2.64 26.53
N LYS A 590 -22.38 1.60 26.80
CA LYS A 590 -21.86 0.28 27.21
C LYS A 590 -21.44 -0.50 25.98
N CYS A 591 -20.28 -0.18 25.41
CA CYS A 591 -19.80 -0.90 24.23
C CYS A 591 -18.37 -1.40 24.43
N SER A 592 -18.14 -2.67 24.09
CA SER A 592 -16.80 -3.27 23.93
C SER A 592 -16.09 -2.82 22.64
N ILE A 593 -16.77 -2.01 21.82
CA ILE A 593 -16.26 -1.40 20.59
C ILE A 593 -16.21 0.12 20.84
N PRO A 594 -15.05 0.78 20.66
CA PRO A 594 -14.88 2.21 20.88
C PRO A 594 -15.48 3.00 19.71
N CYS A 595 -16.80 2.92 19.54
CA CYS A 595 -17.51 3.63 18.51
C CYS A 595 -18.84 4.17 19.03
N SER A 596 -18.98 5.48 18.96
CA SER A 596 -20.15 6.17 19.44
C SER A 596 -21.32 6.02 18.49
N THR A 597 -22.46 5.60 19.06
CA THR A 597 -23.72 5.39 18.35
C THR A 597 -24.27 6.66 17.72
N THR A 598 -23.98 7.83 18.31
CA THR A 598 -24.33 9.14 17.74
C THR A 598 -23.42 9.49 16.58
N VAL A 599 -22.12 9.26 16.71
CA VAL A 599 -21.14 9.43 15.63
C VAL A 599 -21.45 8.51 14.44
N LEU A 600 -21.84 7.27 14.70
CA LEU A 600 -22.28 6.33 13.65
C LEU A 600 -23.48 6.87 12.86
N LYS A 601 -24.50 7.41 13.54
CA LYS A 601 -25.65 8.03 12.88
C LYS A 601 -25.24 9.23 12.03
N GLU A 602 -24.37 10.09 12.56
CA GLU A 602 -23.85 11.25 11.82
C GLU A 602 -23.00 10.86 10.60
N ILE A 603 -22.27 9.74 10.66
CA ILE A 603 -21.41 9.27 9.56
C ILE A 603 -22.21 8.54 8.47
N LEU A 604 -23.21 7.77 8.86
CA LEU A 604 -23.97 6.89 7.97
C LEU A 604 -25.21 7.55 7.35
N GLY A 605 -25.68 8.68 7.90
CA GLY A 605 -26.89 9.37 7.43
C GLY A 605 -28.13 8.92 8.17
#